data_AF-A0A087DIG9-F1
#
_entry.id   AF-A0A087DIG9-F1
#
_cell.length_a   1.000
_cell.length_b   1.000
_cell.length_c   1.000
_cell.angle_alpha   90.00
_cell.angle_beta   90.00
_cell.angle_gamma   90.00
#
_symmetry.space_group_name_H-M   'P 1'
#
loop_
_entity.id
_entity.type
_entity.pdbx_description
1 polymer ?
#
loop_
_entity_poly.entity_id
_entity_poly.type
_entity_poly.pdbx_seq_one_letter_code
_entity_poly.pdbx_strand_id
1 'polypeptide(L)'
;MVCGRVRWAGGIMASIARSRPEAFSHGFRSEAVTVAARAGKEPDMTVLGVAERVLLCWLAYSFVGWAWETMLSVVLRKRFEDRGVLNGPLCPIYGFGALLVIVLLADVTNPLALFLSSGVLACTLEYLSSWAIEKLFHVRLWDYTGKPLNINGRVYLNGFIAFGAGATLVKLVVQPWLMGVLDAWPPLMLHLVAGVLFLAATVDAAITAAGLCSLDSRLARIGEEIDAFKSEQIEQIDTRIDAANEQWKETAGRLQESAGRLLDPAEYVSQSAQWTKEQADRVLRRLNWQQRRLIRTFPSMTSVRDAHLAARIRALLDRRR
;
A
#
# COMPACT_ATOMS: atom_id res chain seq x y z
N MET A 1 2.37 47.87 -2.56
CA MET A 1 1.81 47.31 -3.82
C MET A 1 2.96 46.95 -4.74
N VAL A 2 3.44 45.70 -4.73
CA VAL A 2 4.30 45.15 -5.79
C VAL A 2 3.89 43.70 -5.99
N CYS A 3 3.41 43.41 -7.20
CA CYS A 3 2.91 42.14 -7.67
C CYS A 3 4.08 41.35 -8.27
N GLY A 4 4.44 40.20 -7.67
CA GLY A 4 5.46 39.28 -8.18
C GLY A 4 4.84 37.92 -8.45
N ARG A 5 4.27 37.72 -9.65
CA ARG A 5 3.67 36.46 -10.08
C ARG A 5 4.77 35.52 -10.57
N VAL A 6 5.20 34.61 -9.70
CA VAL A 6 6.22 33.59 -9.98
C VAL A 6 5.61 32.49 -10.86
N ARG A 7 6.00 32.46 -12.14
CA ARG A 7 5.70 31.37 -13.10
C ARG A 7 6.61 30.18 -12.81
N TRP A 8 6.06 29.07 -12.33
CA TRP A 8 6.69 27.74 -12.41
C TRP A 8 5.74 26.73 -13.03
N ALA A 9 6.32 25.71 -13.66
CA ALA A 9 5.69 24.47 -14.15
C ALA A 9 5.05 24.45 -15.56
N GLY A 10 5.60 25.20 -16.54
CA GLY A 10 5.23 25.04 -17.96
C GLY A 10 6.16 24.15 -18.80
N GLY A 11 7.44 24.02 -18.42
CA GLY A 11 8.47 23.45 -19.31
C GLY A 11 8.62 21.92 -19.27
N ILE A 12 8.43 21.30 -18.11
CA ILE A 12 8.74 19.86 -17.94
C ILE A 12 7.60 18.98 -18.48
N MET A 13 6.33 19.39 -18.30
CA MET A 13 5.19 18.67 -18.86
C MET A 13 5.06 18.86 -20.39
N ALA A 14 5.52 19.99 -20.93
CA ALA A 14 5.45 20.28 -22.37
C ALA A 14 6.58 19.61 -23.19
N SER A 15 7.67 19.16 -22.54
CA SER A 15 8.70 18.33 -23.17
C SER A 15 8.26 16.86 -23.21
N ILE A 16 7.58 16.40 -22.17
CA ILE A 16 7.05 15.05 -22.06
C ILE A 16 5.87 14.80 -23.02
N ALA A 17 5.06 15.82 -23.34
CA ALA A 17 3.90 15.66 -24.23
C ALA A 17 4.24 15.64 -25.73
N ARG A 18 5.44 16.07 -26.15
CA ARG A 18 5.82 16.20 -27.57
C ARG A 18 6.61 15.01 -28.14
N SER A 19 6.92 14.00 -27.33
CA SER A 19 7.71 12.82 -27.72
C SER A 19 6.90 11.52 -27.84
N ARG A 20 5.57 11.58 -27.91
CA ARG A 20 4.67 10.46 -27.57
C ARG A 20 3.75 10.08 -28.73
N PRO A 21 4.20 9.23 -29.66
CA PRO A 21 3.87 7.80 -29.64
C PRO A 21 5.03 6.85 -30.00
N GLU A 22 6.14 7.39 -30.50
CA GLU A 22 7.21 6.57 -31.09
C GLU A 22 8.07 5.87 -30.04
N ALA A 23 8.33 6.45 -28.87
CA ALA A 23 9.12 5.78 -27.83
C ALA A 23 8.37 4.58 -27.20
N PHE A 24 7.05 4.71 -27.04
CA PHE A 24 6.19 3.65 -26.49
C PHE A 24 6.05 2.49 -27.46
N SER A 25 5.89 2.80 -28.76
CA SER A 25 5.95 1.79 -29.80
C SER A 25 7.37 1.23 -29.90
N HIS A 26 8.44 2.03 -29.86
CA HIS A 26 9.82 1.58 -30.04
C HIS A 26 10.27 0.53 -29.03
N GLY A 27 9.92 0.62 -27.74
CA GLY A 27 10.29 -0.41 -26.76
C GLY A 27 9.66 -1.78 -27.08
N PHE A 28 8.33 -1.82 -27.20
CA PHE A 28 7.60 -3.04 -27.53
C PHE A 28 7.80 -3.51 -28.98
N ARG A 29 8.02 -2.57 -29.91
CA ARG A 29 8.27 -2.83 -31.33
C ARG A 29 9.72 -3.27 -31.55
N SER A 30 10.70 -2.76 -30.80
CA SER A 30 12.08 -3.27 -30.83
C SER A 30 12.12 -4.71 -30.36
N GLU A 31 11.45 -5.03 -29.25
CA GLU A 31 11.33 -6.40 -28.76
C GLU A 31 10.54 -7.29 -29.73
N ALA A 32 9.37 -6.84 -30.19
CA ALA A 32 8.54 -7.57 -31.14
C ALA A 32 9.23 -7.74 -32.50
N VAL A 33 10.01 -6.77 -32.99
CA VAL A 33 10.82 -6.87 -34.22
C VAL A 33 11.97 -7.84 -34.01
N THR A 34 12.62 -7.86 -32.85
CA THR A 34 13.68 -8.82 -32.53
C THR A 34 13.14 -10.26 -32.47
N VAL A 35 11.93 -10.46 -31.95
CA VAL A 35 11.25 -11.76 -31.91
C VAL A 35 10.68 -12.15 -33.27
N ALA A 36 10.07 -11.21 -33.99
CA ALA A 36 9.54 -11.38 -35.35
C ALA A 36 10.64 -11.70 -36.38
N ALA A 37 11.80 -11.06 -36.26
CA ALA A 37 12.99 -11.36 -37.07
C ALA A 37 13.49 -12.80 -36.84
N ARG A 38 13.29 -13.35 -35.64
CA ARG A 38 13.56 -14.78 -35.34
C ARG A 38 12.46 -15.71 -35.87
N ALA A 39 11.25 -15.20 -36.08
CA ALA A 39 10.07 -15.97 -36.50
C ALA A 39 9.68 -15.80 -37.99
N GLY A 40 10.39 -14.95 -38.75
CA GLY A 40 10.15 -14.73 -40.18
C GLY A 40 8.81 -14.09 -40.53
N LYS A 41 8.17 -13.38 -39.59
CA LYS A 41 6.80 -12.82 -39.75
C LYS A 41 6.82 -11.33 -39.47
N GLU A 42 6.56 -10.47 -40.45
CA GLU A 42 6.35 -9.04 -40.15
C GLU A 42 5.10 -8.88 -39.27
N PRO A 43 5.21 -8.27 -38.07
CA PRO A 43 4.10 -8.16 -37.17
C PRO A 43 3.24 -6.97 -37.60
N ASP A 44 2.15 -7.23 -38.32
CA ASP A 44 1.12 -6.24 -38.64
C ASP A 44 0.31 -5.94 -37.36
N MET A 45 0.94 -5.20 -36.44
CA MET A 45 0.43 -4.93 -35.10
C MET A 45 -0.52 -3.73 -35.13
N THR A 46 -1.82 -4.00 -35.03
CA THR A 46 -2.82 -2.95 -34.81
C THR A 46 -2.57 -2.25 -33.46
N VAL A 47 -2.96 -0.97 -33.36
CA VAL A 47 -2.84 -0.19 -32.12
C VAL A 47 -3.53 -0.90 -30.94
N LEU A 48 -4.66 -1.57 -31.21
CA LEU A 48 -5.38 -2.36 -30.24
C LEU A 48 -4.55 -3.54 -29.72
N GLY A 49 -3.92 -4.32 -30.62
CA GLY A 49 -3.09 -5.45 -30.21
C GLY A 49 -1.88 -5.05 -29.37
N VAL A 50 -1.29 -3.87 -29.63
CA VAL A 50 -0.23 -3.31 -28.78
C VAL A 50 -0.77 -2.97 -27.38
N ALA A 51 -1.91 -2.29 -27.31
CA ALA A 51 -2.53 -1.91 -26.04
C ALA A 51 -2.88 -3.13 -25.17
N GLU A 52 -3.38 -4.20 -25.79
CA GLU A 52 -3.73 -5.45 -25.11
C GLU A 52 -2.49 -6.14 -24.54
N ARG A 53 -1.40 -6.21 -25.30
CA ARG A 53 -0.14 -6.78 -24.80
C ARG A 53 0.42 -5.99 -23.64
N VAL A 54 0.38 -4.66 -23.71
CA VAL A 54 0.81 -3.80 -22.60
C VAL A 54 -0.05 -4.04 -21.37
N LEU A 55 -1.37 -4.14 -21.53
CA LEU A 55 -2.29 -4.42 -20.43
C LEU A 55 -2.00 -5.80 -19.81
N LEU A 56 -1.81 -6.83 -20.62
CA LEU A 56 -1.53 -8.18 -20.14
C LEU A 56 -0.17 -8.27 -19.45
N CYS A 57 0.85 -7.57 -19.97
CA CYS A 57 2.13 -7.44 -19.29
C CYS A 57 1.98 -6.72 -17.94
N TRP A 58 1.25 -5.61 -17.90
CA TRP A 58 0.96 -4.90 -16.66
C TRP A 58 0.28 -5.80 -15.62
N LEU A 59 -0.77 -6.53 -16.04
CA LEU A 59 -1.49 -7.48 -15.17
C LEU A 59 -0.59 -8.61 -14.69
N ALA A 60 0.22 -9.21 -15.58
CA ALA A 60 1.13 -10.29 -15.24
C ALA A 60 2.17 -9.83 -14.20
N TYR A 61 2.80 -8.69 -14.42
CA TYR A 61 3.77 -8.14 -13.48
C TYR A 61 3.13 -7.69 -12.16
N SER A 62 1.91 -7.16 -12.19
CA SER A 62 1.15 -6.87 -10.97
C SER A 62 0.79 -8.12 -10.18
N PHE A 63 0.45 -9.22 -10.84
CA PHE A 63 0.18 -10.51 -10.20
C PHE A 63 1.46 -11.14 -9.64
N VAL A 64 2.56 -11.13 -10.39
CA VAL A 64 3.87 -11.63 -9.93
C VAL A 64 4.34 -10.84 -8.71
N GLY A 65 4.19 -9.52 -8.73
CA GLY A 65 4.49 -8.66 -7.57
C GLY A 65 3.65 -9.01 -6.34
N TRP A 66 2.36 -9.24 -6.53
CA TRP A 66 1.48 -9.72 -5.47
C TRP A 66 1.91 -11.08 -4.91
N ALA A 67 2.23 -12.03 -5.79
CA ALA A 67 2.67 -13.37 -5.40
C ALA A 67 3.99 -13.30 -4.62
N TRP A 68 4.95 -12.49 -5.07
CA TRP A 68 6.22 -12.25 -4.40
C TRP A 68 6.04 -11.71 -2.98
N GLU A 69 5.27 -10.62 -2.81
CA GLU A 69 5.00 -10.03 -1.49
C GLU A 69 4.25 -10.99 -0.56
N THR A 70 3.29 -11.74 -1.11
CA THR A 70 2.51 -12.72 -0.34
C THR A 70 3.40 -13.88 0.11
N MET A 71 4.26 -14.41 -0.78
CA MET A 71 5.25 -15.44 -0.44
C MET A 71 6.25 -14.95 0.60
N LEU A 72 6.79 -13.74 0.45
CA LEU A 72 7.67 -13.12 1.44
C LEU A 72 6.97 -13.00 2.81
N SER A 73 5.69 -12.65 2.83
CA SER A 73 4.92 -12.57 4.08
C SER A 73 4.74 -13.95 4.73
N VAL A 74 4.48 -14.99 3.94
CA VAL A 74 4.39 -16.37 4.43
C VAL A 74 5.73 -16.83 5.01
N VAL A 75 6.84 -16.60 4.31
CA VAL A 75 8.17 -17.06 4.74
C VAL A 75 8.69 -16.27 5.94
N LEU A 76 8.63 -14.93 5.89
CA LEU A 76 9.22 -14.07 6.92
C LEU A 76 8.32 -13.88 8.14
N ARG A 77 6.99 -13.83 7.95
CA ARG A 77 6.02 -13.54 9.02
C ARG A 77 5.22 -14.78 9.46
N LYS A 78 5.41 -15.93 8.79
CA LYS A 78 4.67 -17.18 9.04
C LYS A 78 3.15 -17.01 8.98
N ARG A 79 2.68 -16.04 8.18
CA ARG A 79 1.28 -15.69 8.02
C ARG A 79 0.98 -15.41 6.56
N PHE A 80 -0.11 -15.97 6.06
CA PHE A 80 -0.65 -15.57 4.78
C PHE A 80 -1.30 -14.19 4.92
N GLU A 81 -0.66 -13.20 4.32
CA GLU A 81 -1.14 -11.82 4.27
C GLU A 81 -1.28 -11.43 2.80
N ASP A 82 -2.49 -11.08 2.39
CA ASP A 82 -2.73 -10.52 1.07
C ASP A 82 -2.17 -9.10 1.02
N ARG A 83 -1.05 -8.93 0.32
CA ARG A 83 -0.28 -7.68 0.21
C ARG A 83 -0.74 -6.77 -0.93
N GLY A 84 -1.79 -7.17 -1.66
CA GLY A 84 -2.41 -6.37 -2.70
C GLY A 84 -3.13 -5.14 -2.15
N VAL A 85 -2.88 -3.99 -2.79
CA VAL A 85 -3.67 -2.76 -2.53
C VAL A 85 -5.08 -2.92 -3.08
N LEU A 86 -5.21 -3.56 -4.26
CA LEU A 86 -6.49 -3.93 -4.87
C LEU A 86 -7.14 -5.11 -4.12
N ASN A 87 -8.43 -5.36 -4.30
CA ASN A 87 -9.11 -6.50 -3.66
C ASN A 87 -8.75 -7.84 -4.29
N GLY A 88 -8.41 -7.85 -5.58
CA GLY A 88 -7.86 -8.99 -6.28
C GLY A 88 -6.36 -9.16 -6.04
N PRO A 89 -5.78 -10.26 -6.53
CA PRO A 89 -4.38 -10.62 -6.35
C PRO A 89 -3.44 -9.78 -7.25
N LEU A 90 -3.53 -8.46 -7.14
CA LEU A 90 -2.80 -7.51 -7.98
C LEU A 90 -2.11 -6.46 -7.11
N CYS A 91 -0.83 -6.25 -7.40
CA CYS A 91 -0.04 -5.15 -6.87
C CYS A 91 0.34 -4.19 -8.02
N PRO A 92 -0.48 -3.15 -8.30
CA PRO A 92 -0.31 -2.24 -9.44
C PRO A 92 1.08 -1.64 -9.59
N ILE A 93 1.74 -1.33 -8.47
CA ILE A 93 3.06 -0.69 -8.47
C ILE A 93 4.12 -1.55 -9.18
N TYR A 94 4.04 -2.88 -9.10
CA TYR A 94 4.96 -3.78 -9.81
C TYR A 94 4.72 -3.76 -11.31
N GLY A 95 3.46 -3.73 -11.73
CA GLY A 95 3.07 -3.60 -13.14
C GLY A 95 3.59 -2.29 -13.74
N PHE A 96 3.35 -1.17 -13.06
CA PHE A 96 3.87 0.14 -13.50
C PHE A 96 5.40 0.19 -13.48
N GLY A 97 6.04 -0.36 -12.45
CA GLY A 97 7.50 -0.39 -12.33
C GLY A 97 8.15 -1.17 -13.48
N ALA A 98 7.65 -2.37 -13.77
CA ALA A 98 8.12 -3.18 -14.89
C ALA A 98 7.93 -2.46 -16.23
N LEU A 99 6.73 -1.92 -16.50
CA LEU A 99 6.47 -1.18 -17.73
C LEU A 99 7.36 0.04 -17.90
N LEU A 100 7.60 0.82 -16.83
CA LEU A 100 8.50 1.97 -16.86
C LEU A 100 9.92 1.55 -17.23
N VAL A 101 10.41 0.44 -16.69
CA VAL A 101 11.75 -0.07 -17.00
C VAL A 101 11.83 -0.57 -18.45
N ILE A 102 10.83 -1.33 -18.92
CA ILE A 102 10.78 -1.84 -20.29
C ILE A 102 10.77 -0.69 -21.30
N VAL A 103 9.95 0.34 -21.06
CA VAL A 103 9.78 1.46 -22.00
C VAL A 103 10.93 2.48 -21.90
N LEU A 104 11.29 2.93 -20.70
CA LEU A 104 12.28 4.02 -20.53
C LEU A 104 13.72 3.54 -20.61
N LEU A 105 13.99 2.27 -20.30
CA LEU A 105 15.34 1.72 -20.33
C LEU A 105 15.51 0.72 -21.47
N ALA A 106 14.67 0.73 -22.51
CA ALA A 106 14.71 -0.20 -23.64
C ALA A 106 16.14 -0.38 -24.19
N ASP A 107 16.83 0.73 -24.48
CA ASP A 107 18.15 0.74 -25.12
C ASP A 107 19.33 0.48 -24.16
N VAL A 108 19.06 0.36 -22.85
CA VAL A 108 20.11 0.14 -21.84
C VAL A 108 20.46 -1.35 -21.76
N THR A 109 21.60 -1.75 -22.32
CA THR A 109 22.03 -3.15 -22.37
C THR A 109 23.02 -3.52 -21.26
N ASN A 110 23.77 -2.56 -20.73
CA ASN A 110 24.72 -2.81 -19.65
C ASN A 110 23.98 -3.21 -18.36
N PRO A 111 24.23 -4.41 -17.79
CA PRO A 111 23.47 -4.90 -16.64
C PRO A 111 23.62 -4.04 -15.38
N LEU A 112 24.79 -3.45 -15.15
CA LEU A 112 25.03 -2.58 -14.00
C LEU A 112 24.28 -1.25 -14.16
N ALA A 113 24.35 -0.64 -15.35
CA ALA A 113 23.58 0.57 -15.65
C ALA A 113 22.07 0.32 -15.53
N LEU A 114 21.60 -0.83 -16.05
CA LEU A 114 20.21 -1.25 -15.96
C LEU A 114 19.77 -1.43 -14.50
N PHE A 115 20.58 -2.08 -13.66
CA PHE A 115 20.33 -2.23 -12.23
C PHE A 115 20.20 -0.88 -11.51
N LEU A 116 21.16 0.02 -11.72
CA LEU A 116 21.17 1.32 -11.07
C LEU A 116 19.98 2.19 -11.55
N SER A 117 19.77 2.29 -12.86
CA SER A 117 18.68 3.07 -13.43
C SER A 117 17.30 2.52 -13.06
N SER A 118 17.13 1.19 -13.05
CA SER A 118 15.87 0.56 -12.65
C SER A 118 15.60 0.74 -11.16
N GLY A 119 16.61 0.66 -10.29
CA GLY A 119 16.49 0.98 -8.87
C GLY A 119 16.03 2.42 -8.65
N VAL A 120 16.60 3.38 -9.37
CA VAL A 120 16.19 4.80 -9.29
C VAL A 120 14.73 4.97 -9.76
N LEU A 121 14.35 4.37 -10.88
CA LEU A 121 12.97 4.43 -11.37
C LEU A 121 11.98 3.79 -10.41
N ALA A 122 12.30 2.62 -9.86
CA ALA A 122 11.46 1.91 -8.91
C ALA A 122 11.28 2.71 -7.61
N CYS A 123 12.36 3.23 -7.02
CA CYS A 123 12.26 4.10 -5.85
C CYS A 123 11.49 5.39 -6.16
N THR A 124 11.67 5.98 -7.35
CA THR A 124 10.89 7.16 -7.76
C THR A 124 9.39 6.83 -7.79
N LEU A 125 9.01 5.70 -8.39
CA LEU A 125 7.63 5.25 -8.45
C LEU A 125 7.06 4.94 -7.04
N GLU A 126 7.81 4.25 -6.19
CA GLU A 126 7.42 3.93 -4.82
C GLU A 126 7.21 5.20 -3.99
N TYR A 127 8.13 6.14 -4.10
CA TYR A 127 8.01 7.43 -3.42
C TYR A 127 6.76 8.20 -3.86
N LEU A 128 6.55 8.34 -5.18
CA LEU A 128 5.41 9.05 -5.74
C LEU A 128 4.08 8.35 -5.39
N SER A 129 4.05 7.02 -5.42
CA SER A 129 2.86 6.25 -5.05
C SER A 129 2.51 6.44 -3.59
N SER A 130 3.49 6.34 -2.69
CA SER A 130 3.33 6.59 -1.26
C SER A 130 2.83 8.03 -1.00
N TRP A 131 3.42 9.01 -1.67
CA TRP A 131 3.01 10.42 -1.56
C TRP A 131 1.60 10.68 -2.10
N ALA A 132 1.26 10.10 -3.25
CA ALA A 132 -0.07 10.26 -3.86
C ALA A 132 -1.16 9.66 -2.97
N ILE A 133 -0.95 8.46 -2.42
CA ILE A 133 -1.90 7.81 -1.50
C ILE A 133 -2.09 8.67 -0.24
N GLU A 134 -1.02 9.21 0.31
CA GLU A 134 -1.08 10.09 1.48
C GLU A 134 -1.86 11.38 1.19
N LYS A 135 -1.70 11.98 0.00
CA LYS A 135 -2.41 13.21 -0.37
C LYS A 135 -3.86 13.00 -0.76
N LEU A 136 -4.17 11.87 -1.41
CA LEU A 136 -5.53 11.59 -1.86
C LEU A 136 -6.40 11.00 -0.74
N PHE A 137 -5.83 10.13 0.10
CA PHE A 137 -6.58 9.35 1.07
C PHE A 137 -6.21 9.64 2.53
N HIS A 138 -5.30 10.59 2.79
CA HIS A 138 -4.88 10.98 4.15
C HIS A 138 -4.36 9.81 5.00
N VAL A 139 -3.81 8.80 4.33
CA VAL A 139 -3.28 7.58 4.93
C VAL A 139 -1.92 7.29 4.32
N ARG A 140 -0.96 6.91 5.16
CA ARG A 140 0.30 6.33 4.73
C ARG A 140 0.23 4.82 4.91
N LEU A 141 0.40 4.05 3.83
CA LEU A 141 0.32 2.58 3.89
C LEU A 141 1.58 1.95 4.46
N TRP A 142 2.77 2.47 4.13
CA TRP A 142 4.03 1.94 4.64
C TRP A 142 4.94 3.07 5.11
N ASP A 143 5.73 2.77 6.13
CA ASP A 143 6.76 3.63 6.67
C ASP A 143 8.05 2.84 6.93
N TYR A 144 9.15 3.30 6.34
CA TYR A 144 10.51 2.78 6.46
C TYR A 144 11.41 3.69 7.30
N THR A 145 10.84 4.57 8.13
CA THR A 145 11.59 5.39 9.09
C THR A 145 12.49 4.50 9.94
N GLY A 146 13.77 4.90 10.09
CA GLY A 146 14.79 4.11 10.81
C GLY A 146 15.49 3.02 9.98
N LYS A 147 15.11 2.83 8.70
CA LYS A 147 15.85 1.97 7.76
C LYS A 147 17.02 2.74 7.12
N PRO A 148 18.10 2.04 6.69
CA PRO A 148 19.26 2.68 6.08
C PRO A 148 18.92 3.39 4.77
N LEU A 149 19.43 4.61 4.61
CA LEU A 149 19.18 5.51 3.47
C LEU A 149 17.68 5.67 3.15
N ASN A 150 16.85 5.72 4.18
CA ASN A 150 15.44 6.02 3.97
C ASN A 150 15.25 7.48 3.55
N ILE A 151 14.30 7.73 2.66
CA ILE A 151 13.89 9.08 2.25
C ILE A 151 12.45 9.29 2.70
N ASN A 152 12.25 10.14 3.72
CA ASN A 152 10.95 10.44 4.34
C ASN A 152 10.15 9.17 4.73
N GLY A 153 10.84 8.07 5.04
CA GLY A 153 10.20 6.78 5.32
C GLY A 153 9.46 6.13 4.14
N ARG A 154 9.61 6.62 2.89
CA ARG A 154 8.85 6.08 1.73
C ARG A 154 9.59 5.05 0.91
N VAL A 155 10.90 5.20 0.84
CA VAL A 155 11.84 4.31 0.12
C VAL A 155 13.07 4.11 0.99
N TYR A 156 13.83 3.05 0.77
CA TYR A 156 15.05 2.74 1.51
C TYR A 156 16.01 1.85 0.69
N LEU A 157 17.24 1.66 1.18
CA LEU A 157 18.32 1.00 0.43
C LEU A 157 17.99 -0.43 -0.02
N ASN A 158 17.47 -1.30 0.84
CA ASN A 158 17.22 -2.68 0.41
C ASN A 158 16.06 -2.76 -0.58
N GLY A 159 15.11 -1.82 -0.52
CA GLY A 159 14.09 -1.65 -1.55
C GLY A 159 14.72 -1.32 -2.90
N PHE A 160 15.65 -0.36 -2.92
CA PHE A 160 16.42 -0.04 -4.14
C PHE A 160 17.13 -1.27 -4.72
N ILE A 161 17.84 -2.03 -3.88
CA ILE A 161 18.58 -3.21 -4.33
C ILE A 161 17.63 -4.30 -4.84
N ALA A 162 16.59 -4.63 -4.08
CA ALA A 162 15.64 -5.68 -4.44
C ALA A 162 14.88 -5.33 -5.72
N PHE A 163 14.37 -4.10 -5.83
CA PHE A 163 13.64 -3.65 -7.02
C PHE A 163 14.55 -3.46 -8.23
N GLY A 164 15.77 -2.94 -8.05
CA GLY A 164 16.74 -2.82 -9.13
C GLY A 164 17.13 -4.19 -9.70
N ALA A 165 17.40 -5.17 -8.83
CA ALA A 165 17.73 -6.54 -9.26
C ALA A 165 16.53 -7.22 -9.92
N GLY A 166 15.35 -7.13 -9.31
CA GLY A 166 14.11 -7.69 -9.85
C GLY A 166 13.73 -7.11 -11.20
N ALA A 167 13.78 -5.78 -11.35
CA ALA A 167 13.48 -5.12 -12.62
C ALA A 167 14.49 -5.44 -13.73
N THR A 168 15.77 -5.58 -13.36
CA THR A 168 16.82 -6.02 -14.29
C THR A 168 16.55 -7.45 -14.79
N LEU A 169 16.20 -8.37 -13.88
CA LEU A 169 15.80 -9.73 -14.23
C LEU A 169 14.55 -9.76 -15.12
N VAL A 170 13.56 -8.93 -14.78
CA VAL A 170 12.33 -8.81 -15.57
C VAL A 170 12.66 -8.39 -17.00
N LYS A 171 13.44 -7.33 -17.19
CA LYS A 171 13.79 -6.86 -18.53
C LYS A 171 14.59 -7.90 -19.32
N LEU A 172 15.63 -8.50 -18.72
CA LEU A 172 16.57 -9.34 -19.46
C LEU A 172 16.05 -10.76 -19.73
N VAL A 173 15.19 -11.29 -18.86
CA VAL A 173 14.78 -12.70 -18.90
C VAL A 173 13.28 -12.86 -19.03
N VAL A 174 12.51 -12.23 -18.13
CA VAL A 174 11.06 -12.48 -18.04
C VAL A 174 10.30 -11.86 -19.20
N GLN A 175 10.66 -10.63 -19.60
CA GLN A 175 9.98 -9.88 -20.64
C GLN A 175 10.08 -10.55 -22.02
N PRO A 176 11.27 -10.96 -22.51
CA PRO A 176 11.37 -11.72 -23.76
C PRO A 176 10.57 -13.03 -23.75
N TRP A 177 10.58 -13.75 -22.62
CA TRP A 177 9.81 -14.97 -22.46
C TRP A 177 8.29 -14.70 -22.50
N LEU A 178 7.82 -13.69 -21.76
CA LEU A 178 6.41 -13.32 -21.70
C LEU A 178 5.89 -12.86 -23.07
N MET A 179 6.67 -12.06 -23.79
CA MET A 179 6.31 -11.65 -25.16
C MET A 179 6.21 -12.85 -26.09
N GLY A 180 7.15 -13.81 -26.00
CA GLY A 180 7.07 -15.06 -26.78
C GLY A 180 5.80 -15.88 -26.48
N VAL A 181 5.35 -15.90 -25.22
CA VAL A 181 4.07 -16.54 -24.85
C VAL A 181 2.89 -15.80 -25.46
N LEU A 182 2.85 -14.48 -25.35
CA LEU A 182 1.75 -13.65 -25.89
C LEU A 182 1.72 -13.67 -27.43
N ASP A 183 2.86 -13.81 -28.10
CA ASP A 183 2.97 -13.95 -29.54
C ASP A 183 2.44 -15.30 -30.06
N ALA A 184 2.48 -16.33 -29.23
CA ALA A 184 1.92 -17.64 -29.57
C ALA A 184 0.38 -17.67 -29.50
N TRP A 185 -0.26 -16.65 -28.93
CA TRP A 185 -1.71 -16.62 -28.74
C TRP A 185 -2.45 -16.21 -30.01
N PRO A 186 -3.56 -16.89 -30.36
CA PRO A 186 -4.44 -16.42 -31.43
C PRO A 186 -5.01 -15.02 -31.11
N PRO A 187 -5.18 -14.13 -32.12
CA PRO A 187 -5.67 -12.77 -31.88
C PRO A 187 -7.00 -12.70 -31.12
N LEU A 188 -7.94 -13.61 -31.42
CA LEU A 188 -9.21 -13.69 -30.70
C LEU A 188 -9.02 -13.96 -29.20
N MET A 189 -8.07 -14.82 -28.85
CA MET A 189 -7.77 -15.14 -27.45
C MET A 189 -7.16 -13.92 -26.74
N LEU A 190 -6.28 -13.18 -27.42
CA LEU A 190 -5.70 -11.95 -26.90
C LEU A 190 -6.79 -10.92 -26.59
N HIS A 191 -7.69 -10.64 -27.54
CA HIS A 191 -8.81 -9.69 -27.38
C HIS A 191 -9.73 -10.09 -26.22
N LEU A 192 -10.15 -11.36 -26.16
CA LEU A 192 -11.07 -11.83 -25.12
C LEU A 192 -10.46 -11.79 -23.73
N VAL A 193 -9.23 -12.30 -23.57
CA VAL A 193 -8.55 -12.33 -22.27
C VAL A 193 -8.23 -10.91 -21.81
N ALA A 194 -7.70 -10.07 -22.70
CA ALA A 194 -7.43 -8.67 -22.38
C ALA A 194 -8.71 -7.92 -22.00
N GLY A 195 -9.80 -8.09 -22.75
CA GLY A 195 -11.09 -7.43 -22.45
C GLY A 195 -11.69 -7.85 -21.11
N VAL A 196 -11.71 -9.14 -20.81
CA VAL A 196 -12.24 -9.67 -19.53
C VAL A 196 -11.39 -9.18 -18.35
N LEU A 197 -10.06 -9.30 -18.45
CA LEU A 197 -9.17 -8.89 -17.38
C LEU A 197 -9.16 -7.36 -17.19
N PHE A 198 -9.30 -6.59 -18.28
CA PHE A 198 -9.47 -5.14 -18.21
C PHE A 198 -10.69 -4.76 -17.38
N LEU A 199 -11.85 -5.37 -17.68
CA LEU A 199 -13.09 -5.12 -16.96
C LEU A 199 -12.95 -5.49 -15.48
N ALA A 200 -12.40 -6.68 -15.19
CA ALA A 200 -12.18 -7.14 -13.82
C ALA A 200 -11.25 -6.20 -13.03
N ALA A 201 -10.12 -5.81 -13.62
CA ALA A 201 -9.17 -4.88 -12.99
C ALA A 201 -9.78 -3.49 -12.77
N THR A 202 -10.60 -3.01 -13.70
CA THR A 202 -11.28 -1.71 -13.58
C THR A 202 -12.32 -1.70 -12.47
N VAL A 203 -13.14 -2.75 -12.40
CA VAL A 203 -14.14 -2.90 -11.33
C VAL A 203 -13.47 -2.98 -9.97
N ASP A 204 -12.41 -3.78 -9.83
CA ASP A 204 -11.67 -3.89 -8.58
C ASP A 204 -10.99 -2.58 -8.17
N ALA A 205 -10.34 -1.89 -9.14
CA ALA A 205 -9.75 -0.59 -8.90
C ALA A 205 -10.80 0.45 -8.45
N ALA A 206 -11.99 0.46 -9.04
CA ALA A 206 -13.07 1.36 -8.66
C ALA A 206 -13.58 1.09 -7.23
N ILE A 207 -13.83 -0.19 -6.89
CA ILE A 207 -14.26 -0.58 -5.54
C ILE A 207 -13.17 -0.22 -4.53
N THR A 208 -11.91 -0.48 -4.86
CA THR A 208 -10.77 -0.17 -3.99
C THR A 208 -10.61 1.32 -3.75
N ALA A 209 -10.72 2.14 -4.81
CA ALA A 209 -10.67 3.59 -4.69
C ALA A 209 -11.82 4.12 -3.80
N ALA A 210 -13.05 3.63 -3.99
CA ALA A 210 -14.18 3.99 -3.13
C ALA A 210 -13.95 3.57 -1.66
N GLY A 211 -13.35 2.39 -1.44
CA GLY A 211 -12.95 1.90 -0.13
C GLY A 211 -11.93 2.80 0.57
N LEU A 212 -10.92 3.28 -0.16
CA LEU A 212 -9.88 4.19 0.34
C LEU A 212 -10.42 5.62 0.56
N CYS A 213 -11.26 6.15 -0.33
CA CYS A 213 -11.90 7.46 -0.16
C CYS A 213 -12.73 7.50 1.13
N SER A 214 -13.51 6.45 1.40
CA SER A 214 -14.34 6.38 2.61
C SER A 214 -13.55 6.04 3.88
N LEU A 215 -12.29 5.60 3.75
CA LEU A 215 -11.48 5.18 4.88
C LEU A 215 -11.10 6.36 5.78
N ASP A 216 -10.71 7.50 5.21
CA ASP A 216 -10.36 8.70 5.99
C ASP A 216 -11.51 9.14 6.90
N SER A 217 -12.72 9.30 6.35
CA SER A 217 -13.90 9.70 7.13
C SER A 217 -14.28 8.66 8.19
N ARG A 218 -14.09 7.35 7.91
CA ARG A 218 -14.34 6.29 8.89
C ARG A 218 -13.29 6.29 10.00
N LEU A 219 -12.02 6.49 9.66
CA LEU A 219 -10.95 6.60 10.65
C LEU A 219 -11.18 7.80 11.57
N ALA A 220 -11.59 8.95 11.04
CA ALA A 220 -11.94 10.12 11.84
C ALA A 220 -13.03 9.81 12.88
N ARG A 221 -14.15 9.23 12.43
CA ARG A 221 -15.27 8.85 13.32
C ARG A 221 -14.87 7.79 14.35
N ILE A 222 -13.99 6.86 13.97
CA ILE A 222 -13.47 5.85 14.90
C ILE A 222 -12.58 6.51 15.94
N GLY A 223 -11.75 7.49 15.56
CA GLY A 223 -10.94 8.28 16.48
C GLY A 223 -11.80 9.00 17.53
N GLU A 224 -12.85 9.69 17.09
CA GLU A 224 -13.79 10.38 18.00
C GLU A 224 -14.47 9.42 19.00
N GLU A 225 -14.94 8.25 18.54
CA GLU A 225 -15.54 7.24 19.44
C GLU A 225 -14.53 6.69 20.44
N ILE A 226 -13.32 6.44 19.95
CA ILE A 226 -12.23 5.94 20.75
C ILE A 226 -11.86 6.95 21.87
N ASP A 227 -11.88 8.24 21.57
CA ASP A 227 -11.57 9.28 22.55
C ASP A 227 -12.75 9.50 23.51
N ALA A 228 -13.99 9.41 23.04
CA ALA A 228 -15.17 9.40 23.90
C ALA A 228 -15.14 8.24 24.92
N PHE A 229 -14.77 7.03 24.48
CA PHE A 229 -14.62 5.89 25.40
C PHE A 229 -13.51 6.08 26.42
N LYS A 230 -12.39 6.71 26.04
CA LYS A 230 -11.32 7.05 26.99
C LYS A 230 -11.83 8.04 28.03
N SER A 231 -12.56 9.08 27.61
CA SER A 231 -13.14 10.06 28.52
C SER A 231 -14.13 9.43 29.50
N GLU A 232 -15.02 8.56 29.01
CA GLU A 232 -15.97 7.82 29.87
C GLU A 232 -15.25 6.91 30.87
N GLN A 233 -14.16 6.24 30.46
CA GLN A 233 -13.36 5.42 31.37
C GLN A 233 -12.64 6.26 32.43
N ILE A 234 -12.09 7.42 32.08
CA ILE A 234 -11.43 8.33 33.03
C ILE A 234 -12.45 8.81 34.08
N GLU A 235 -13.64 9.23 33.65
CA GLU A 235 -14.71 9.66 34.56
C GLU A 235 -15.16 8.53 35.51
N GLN A 236 -15.28 7.30 35.01
CA GLN A 236 -15.58 6.14 35.85
C GLN A 236 -14.47 5.79 36.84
N ILE A 237 -13.21 6.06 36.49
CA ILE A 237 -12.08 5.87 37.40
C ILE A 237 -12.08 6.96 38.47
N ASP A 238 -12.26 8.22 38.08
CA ASP A 238 -12.29 9.36 39.02
C ASP A 238 -13.41 9.19 40.04
N THR A 239 -14.63 8.88 39.59
CA THR A 239 -15.76 8.60 40.50
C THR A 239 -15.49 7.43 41.46
N ARG A 240 -14.76 6.40 41.02
CA ARG A 240 -14.35 5.27 41.88
C ARG A 240 -13.24 5.64 42.85
N ILE A 241 -12.29 6.48 42.43
CA ILE A 241 -11.24 7.02 43.32
C ILE A 241 -11.87 7.88 44.39
N ASP A 242 -12.82 8.74 44.03
CA ASP A 242 -13.56 9.59 44.97
C ASP A 242 -14.37 8.75 45.96
N ALA A 243 -15.10 7.74 45.48
CA ALA A 243 -15.83 6.81 46.34
C ALA A 243 -14.90 6.01 47.27
N ALA A 244 -13.74 5.56 46.77
CA ALA A 244 -12.74 4.88 47.58
C ALA A 244 -12.12 5.82 48.64
N ASN A 245 -11.87 7.09 48.30
CA ASN A 245 -11.39 8.11 49.22
C ASN A 245 -12.43 8.47 50.30
N GLU A 246 -13.71 8.54 49.95
CA GLU A 246 -14.80 8.73 50.92
C GLU A 246 -14.92 7.54 51.86
N GLN A 247 -14.92 6.31 51.32
CA GLN A 247 -14.86 5.09 52.14
C GLN A 247 -13.63 5.08 53.03
N TRP A 248 -12.48 5.54 52.55
CA TRP A 248 -11.27 5.65 53.35
C TRP A 248 -11.40 6.68 54.47
N LYS A 249 -12.00 7.85 54.22
CA LYS A 249 -12.28 8.84 55.27
C LYS A 249 -13.25 8.31 56.33
N GLU A 250 -14.32 7.63 55.91
CA GLU A 250 -15.29 7.03 56.83
C GLU A 250 -14.66 5.88 57.63
N THR A 251 -13.83 5.06 56.98
CA THR A 251 -13.16 3.91 57.62
C THR A 251 -12.01 4.35 58.50
N ALA A 252 -11.20 5.34 58.10
CA ALA A 252 -10.17 5.97 58.92
C ALA A 252 -10.77 6.73 60.12
N GLY A 253 -11.95 7.33 59.94
CA GLY A 253 -12.75 7.88 61.04
C GLY A 253 -13.27 6.79 62.00
N ARG A 254 -13.38 5.53 61.57
CA ARG A 254 -13.79 4.38 62.39
C ARG A 254 -12.63 3.51 62.90
N LEU A 255 -11.44 3.62 62.31
CA LEU A 255 -10.27 2.79 62.58
C LEU A 255 -9.03 3.69 62.65
N GLN A 256 -8.85 4.35 63.79
CA GLN A 256 -7.61 5.05 64.13
C GLN A 256 -6.50 4.09 64.62
N GLU A 257 -6.63 2.76 64.47
CA GLU A 257 -5.65 1.84 65.07
C GLU A 257 -5.32 0.55 64.31
N SER A 258 -5.67 0.40 63.03
CA SER A 258 -5.22 -0.79 62.28
C SER A 258 -4.92 -0.46 60.84
N ALA A 259 -3.68 0.00 60.63
CA ALA A 259 -3.08 0.09 59.31
C ALA A 259 -2.86 -1.32 58.73
N GLY A 260 -3.20 -1.49 57.45
CA GLY A 260 -2.53 -2.48 56.61
C GLY A 260 -3.44 -3.41 55.81
N ARG A 261 -4.01 -2.89 54.72
CA ARG A 261 -3.80 -3.45 53.38
C ARG A 261 -4.35 -2.49 52.33
N LEU A 262 -3.43 -1.79 51.68
CA LEU A 262 -3.71 -0.97 50.52
C LEU A 262 -4.11 -1.90 49.36
N LEU A 263 -5.33 -1.71 48.84
CA LEU A 263 -5.60 -2.02 47.44
C LEU A 263 -4.78 -1.03 46.62
N ASP A 264 -3.76 -1.52 45.91
CA ASP A 264 -2.89 -0.70 45.10
C ASP A 264 -3.71 -0.13 43.92
N PRO A 265 -3.98 1.19 43.88
CA PRO A 265 -4.79 1.79 42.82
C PRO A 265 -4.20 1.53 41.43
N ALA A 266 -2.88 1.35 41.35
CA ALA A 266 -2.16 1.04 40.11
C ALA A 266 -2.55 -0.32 39.51
N GLU A 267 -2.81 -1.33 40.36
CA GLU A 267 -3.17 -2.67 39.89
C GLU A 267 -4.62 -2.72 39.36
N TYR A 268 -5.54 -1.95 39.96
CA TYR A 268 -6.94 -1.88 39.53
C TYR A 268 -7.15 -1.02 38.27
N VAL A 269 -6.42 0.10 38.14
CA VAL A 269 -6.41 0.94 36.93
C VAL A 269 -5.86 0.16 35.71
N SER A 270 -4.97 -0.81 35.93
CA SER A 270 -4.46 -1.66 34.85
C SER A 270 -5.52 -2.60 34.25
N GLN A 271 -6.57 -2.95 35.01
CA GLN A 271 -7.69 -3.78 34.52
C GLN A 271 -8.77 -2.96 33.80
N SER A 272 -8.98 -1.69 34.16
CA SER A 272 -10.02 -0.84 33.57
C SER A 272 -9.67 -0.28 32.18
N ALA A 273 -8.39 -0.31 31.77
CA ALA A 273 -7.94 0.05 30.43
C ALA A 273 -8.30 -1.00 29.34
N GLN A 274 -9.03 -2.06 29.70
CA GLN A 274 -9.41 -3.12 28.76
C GLN A 274 -10.72 -2.79 28.04
N TRP A 275 -10.62 -2.70 26.71
CA TRP A 275 -11.79 -2.61 25.84
C TRP A 275 -12.70 -3.83 26.00
N THR A 276 -13.97 -3.60 26.28
CA THR A 276 -14.97 -4.67 26.25
C THR A 276 -15.14 -5.21 24.83
N LYS A 277 -15.56 -6.49 24.69
CA LYS A 277 -15.83 -7.10 23.38
C LYS A 277 -16.85 -6.29 22.57
N GLU A 278 -17.86 -5.72 23.23
CA GLU A 278 -18.91 -4.93 22.60
C GLU A 278 -18.40 -3.59 22.06
N GLN A 279 -17.56 -2.89 22.83
CA GLN A 279 -16.91 -1.65 22.38
C GLN A 279 -16.00 -1.90 21.17
N ALA A 280 -15.21 -2.99 21.22
CA ALA A 280 -14.37 -3.39 20.10
C ALA A 280 -15.21 -3.73 18.87
N ASP A 281 -16.27 -4.51 19.00
CA ASP A 281 -17.15 -4.87 17.89
C ASP A 281 -17.85 -3.64 17.29
N ARG A 282 -18.23 -2.64 18.12
CA ARG A 282 -18.85 -1.40 17.66
C ARG A 282 -17.93 -0.62 16.72
N VAL A 283 -16.66 -0.47 17.11
CA VAL A 283 -15.62 0.17 16.29
C VAL A 283 -15.35 -0.64 15.01
N LEU A 284 -15.17 -1.96 15.15
CA LEU A 284 -14.83 -2.81 14.02
C LEU A 284 -15.95 -2.86 12.97
N ARG A 285 -17.24 -2.88 13.38
CA ARG A 285 -18.41 -2.89 12.48
C ARG A 285 -18.44 -1.73 11.49
N ARG A 286 -17.80 -0.60 11.81
CA ARG A 286 -17.69 0.55 10.91
C ARG A 286 -16.72 0.36 9.76
N LEU A 287 -15.80 -0.59 9.86
CA LEU A 287 -14.86 -0.91 8.79
C LEU A 287 -15.39 -2.07 7.96
N ASN A 288 -15.38 -1.89 6.63
CA ASN A 288 -15.70 -2.99 5.72
C ASN A 288 -14.55 -4.02 5.68
N TRP A 289 -14.79 -5.17 5.05
CA TRP A 289 -13.80 -6.24 4.97
C TRP A 289 -12.47 -5.78 4.35
N GLN A 290 -12.53 -5.02 3.25
CA GLN A 290 -11.34 -4.48 2.57
C GLN A 290 -10.49 -3.58 3.49
N GLN A 291 -11.12 -2.66 4.20
CA GLN A 291 -10.43 -1.73 5.10
C GLN A 291 -9.76 -2.47 6.26
N ARG A 292 -10.45 -3.46 6.84
CA ARG A 292 -9.86 -4.33 7.87
C ARG A 292 -8.69 -5.14 7.32
N ARG A 293 -8.77 -5.61 6.07
CA ARG A 293 -7.65 -6.29 5.38
C ARG A 293 -6.46 -5.36 5.26
N LEU A 294 -6.63 -4.16 4.71
CA LEU A 294 -5.56 -3.19 4.52
C LEU A 294 -4.85 -2.84 5.84
N ILE A 295 -5.61 -2.56 6.92
CA ILE A 295 -5.04 -2.23 8.24
C ILE A 295 -4.18 -3.39 8.79
N ARG A 296 -4.56 -4.65 8.52
CA ARG A 296 -3.79 -5.83 8.91
C ARG A 296 -2.54 -6.02 8.06
N THR A 297 -2.71 -5.99 6.74
CA THR A 297 -1.66 -6.20 5.74
C THR A 297 -0.50 -5.21 5.88
N PHE A 298 -0.82 -3.96 6.24
CA PHE A 298 0.12 -2.86 6.32
C PHE A 298 0.40 -2.49 7.79
N PRO A 299 1.39 -3.11 8.46
CA PRO A 299 1.63 -2.92 9.88
C PRO A 299 2.13 -1.51 10.26
N SER A 300 2.85 -0.84 9.36
CA SER A 300 3.29 0.54 9.53
C SER A 300 2.29 1.57 8.99
N MET A 301 1.06 1.16 8.67
CA MET A 301 0.02 2.08 8.22
C MET A 301 -0.29 3.11 9.31
N THR A 302 -0.34 4.38 8.92
CA THR A 302 -0.70 5.50 9.78
C THR A 302 -1.76 6.39 9.11
N SER A 303 -2.62 7.02 9.92
CA SER A 303 -3.50 8.08 9.47
C SER A 303 -2.80 9.42 9.65
N VAL A 304 -3.03 10.37 8.73
CA VAL A 304 -2.52 11.74 8.86
C VAL A 304 -3.12 12.46 10.07
N ARG A 305 -4.32 12.07 10.50
CA ARG A 305 -5.02 12.68 11.65
C ARG A 305 -4.55 12.15 13.00
N ASP A 306 -4.35 10.84 13.10
CA ASP A 306 -3.85 10.16 14.29
C ASP A 306 -2.93 9.00 13.87
N ALA A 307 -1.64 9.15 14.17
CA ALA A 307 -0.61 8.18 13.83
C ALA A 307 -0.80 6.83 14.55
N HIS A 308 -1.43 6.82 15.73
CA HIS A 308 -1.60 5.61 16.54
C HIS A 308 -2.93 4.90 16.28
N LEU A 309 -3.90 5.56 15.64
CA LEU A 309 -5.23 5.02 15.40
C LEU A 309 -5.23 3.65 14.70
N ALA A 310 -4.49 3.55 13.60
CA ALA A 310 -4.41 2.30 12.82
C ALA A 310 -3.80 1.16 13.64
N ALA A 311 -2.79 1.44 14.48
CA ALA A 311 -2.19 0.46 15.37
C ALA A 311 -3.17 -0.01 16.46
N ARG A 312 -3.97 0.92 17.02
CA ARG A 312 -5.02 0.59 18.00
C ARG A 312 -6.11 -0.30 17.41
N ILE A 313 -6.59 0.04 16.20
CA ILE A 313 -7.58 -0.78 15.48
C ILE A 313 -7.00 -2.17 15.17
N ARG A 314 -5.72 -2.27 14.80
CA ARG A 314 -5.06 -3.55 14.55
C ARG A 314 -4.98 -4.42 15.81
N ALA A 315 -4.63 -3.83 16.96
CA ALA A 315 -4.62 -4.55 18.23
C ALA A 315 -6.01 -5.12 18.58
N LEU A 316 -7.09 -4.39 18.28
CA LEU A 316 -8.46 -4.91 18.43
C LEU A 316 -8.76 -6.06 17.46
N LEU A 317 -8.27 -5.97 16.22
CA LEU A 317 -8.45 -7.01 15.20
C LEU A 317 -7.69 -8.31 15.50
N ASP A 318 -6.56 -8.23 16.19
CA ASP A 318 -5.72 -9.39 16.53
C ASP A 318 -6.21 -10.14 17.78
N ARG A 319 -6.81 -9.42 18.75
CA ARG A 319 -7.42 -10.01 19.96
C ARG A 319 -8.61 -10.95 19.69
N ARG A 320 -9.12 -10.97 18.47
CA ARG A 320 -10.26 -11.79 18.04
C ARG A 320 -9.86 -13.17 17.49
N ARG A 321 -8.57 -13.48 17.42
CA ARG A 321 -8.05 -14.82 17.10
C ARG A 321 -7.89 -15.63 18.36
#